data_AF-A0A4Y6PXS0-F1
#
_entry.id   AF-A0A4Y6PXS0-F1
#
_cell.length_a   1.000
_cell.length_b   1.000
_cell.length_c   1.000
_cell.angle_alpha   90.00
_cell.angle_beta   90.00
_cell.angle_gamma   90.00
#
_symmetry.space_group_name_H-M   'P 1'
#
loop_
_entity.id
_entity.type
_entity.pdbx_description
1 polymer ?
#
loop_
_entity_poly.entity_id
_entity_poly.type
_entity_poly.pdbx_seq_one_letter_code
_entity_poly.pdbx_strand_id
1 'polypeptide(L)'
;MSDHNGNENPQMSDDSPEFDRMLDSIEKAESARKRKGLIFLLIGLIIGAGIFALAFMFRDEVFGPAVDIEEGQQEVIAKTDDPQCRDMIAQVQDLSDRYFKLEPKIEDKLLSEDAAAIQEIRDEVARLQQRLDEIEEFSGEANLRFDESRAQLKEWFDYVELELSFIDRLAREQLAKLEDAKLEDAKLKEEGEPAKEDGTADKAGEEADKKPEGIVVEKGEATKKKEKAEAAKEKKSKKTPEERKQGALVAIHDAFQKFRVWHSSSLHPCGEADEGETPWRPKNETRDSQ
;
A
#
# COMPACT_ATOMS: atom_id res chain seq x y z
N MET A 1 -39.19 -66.97 63.84
CA MET A 1 -37.86 -66.33 63.71
C MET A 1 -37.60 -66.23 62.22
N SER A 2 -38.19 -65.23 61.57
CA SER A 2 -37.61 -63.87 61.39
C SER A 2 -36.69 -63.88 60.16
N ASP A 3 -36.82 -63.06 59.12
CA ASP A 3 -37.68 -61.90 58.85
C ASP A 3 -37.78 -61.66 57.32
N HIS A 4 -38.79 -60.89 56.94
CA HIS A 4 -39.01 -60.23 55.65
C HIS A 4 -37.88 -59.26 55.25
N ASN A 5 -37.64 -59.12 53.94
CA ASN A 5 -37.43 -57.86 53.20
C ASN A 5 -36.96 -58.21 51.78
N GLY A 6 -37.33 -57.53 50.69
CA GLY A 6 -37.99 -56.25 50.54
C GLY A 6 -37.70 -55.83 49.10
N ASN A 7 -38.77 -55.65 48.34
CA ASN A 7 -38.82 -55.26 46.93
C ASN A 7 -38.50 -53.77 46.77
N GLU A 8 -37.46 -53.41 46.02
CA GLU A 8 -37.29 -52.06 45.47
C GLU A 8 -36.70 -52.15 44.06
N ASN A 9 -37.58 -52.09 43.07
CA ASN A 9 -37.23 -51.74 41.69
C ASN A 9 -37.29 -50.21 41.60
N PRO A 10 -36.21 -49.49 41.28
CA PRO A 10 -36.29 -48.05 41.13
C PRO A 10 -37.04 -47.72 39.84
N GLN A 11 -38.26 -47.21 40.02
CA GLN A 11 -39.00 -46.45 39.04
C GLN A 11 -38.13 -45.24 38.64
N MET A 12 -37.57 -45.26 37.42
CA MET A 12 -37.00 -44.04 36.84
C MET A 12 -38.15 -43.07 36.60
N SER A 13 -38.24 -42.08 37.46
CA SER A 13 -39.06 -40.89 37.25
C SER A 13 -38.56 -40.15 36.02
N ASP A 14 -39.39 -40.20 35.00
CA ASP A 14 -39.48 -39.28 33.88
C ASP A 14 -39.77 -37.87 34.43
N ASP A 15 -38.73 -37.08 34.67
CA ASP A 15 -38.79 -35.63 34.85
C ASP A 15 -37.38 -35.09 35.08
N SER A 16 -36.73 -34.59 34.02
CA SER A 16 -35.76 -33.51 34.22
C SER A 16 -35.87 -32.48 33.10
N PRO A 17 -36.50 -31.31 33.36
CA PRO A 17 -36.40 -30.15 32.47
C PRO A 17 -34.95 -29.65 32.29
N GLU A 18 -34.00 -30.24 32.99
CA GLU A 18 -32.56 -30.06 32.76
C GLU A 18 -32.04 -30.82 31.54
N PHE A 19 -32.56 -32.02 31.24
CA PHE A 19 -32.11 -32.78 30.07
C PHE A 19 -32.60 -32.15 28.76
N ASP A 20 -33.84 -31.66 28.74
CA ASP A 20 -34.37 -30.89 27.61
C ASP A 20 -33.63 -29.55 27.44
N ARG A 21 -33.25 -28.87 28.54
CA ARG A 21 -32.39 -27.68 28.46
C ARG A 21 -30.98 -28.00 27.98
N MET A 22 -30.45 -29.17 28.33
CA MET A 22 -29.14 -29.62 27.88
C MET A 22 -29.17 -29.94 26.37
N LEU A 23 -30.22 -30.63 25.89
CA LEU A 23 -30.44 -30.89 24.47
C LEU A 23 -30.67 -29.59 23.69
N ASP A 24 -31.49 -28.65 24.18
CA ASP A 24 -31.74 -27.36 23.53
C ASP A 24 -30.47 -26.47 23.50
N SER A 25 -29.58 -26.62 24.49
CA SER A 25 -28.27 -25.96 24.51
C SER A 25 -27.27 -26.57 23.53
N ILE A 26 -27.33 -27.89 23.32
CA ILE A 26 -26.50 -28.61 22.35
C ILE A 26 -26.97 -28.29 20.93
N GLU A 27 -28.29 -28.25 20.68
CA GLU A 27 -28.87 -27.94 19.38
C GLU A 27 -28.66 -26.47 18.96
N LYS A 28 -28.72 -25.52 19.91
CA LYS A 28 -28.30 -24.13 19.70
C LYS A 28 -26.79 -23.99 19.47
N ALA A 29 -25.97 -24.78 20.16
CA ALA A 29 -24.52 -24.76 19.96
C ALA A 29 -24.09 -25.38 18.62
N GLU A 30 -24.83 -26.39 18.13
CA GLU A 30 -24.58 -27.02 16.84
C GLU A 30 -25.05 -26.16 15.68
N SER A 31 -26.23 -25.53 15.77
CA SER A 31 -26.75 -24.61 14.75
C SER A 31 -25.90 -23.34 14.63
N ALA A 32 -25.34 -22.84 15.73
CA ALA A 32 -24.40 -21.72 15.70
C ALA A 32 -23.06 -22.09 15.03
N ARG A 33 -22.56 -23.31 15.20
CA ARG A 33 -21.34 -23.79 14.52
C ARG A 33 -21.59 -24.11 13.05
N LYS A 34 -22.73 -24.73 12.70
CA LYS A 34 -23.14 -24.98 11.31
C LYS A 34 -23.34 -23.68 10.53
N ARG A 35 -23.91 -22.65 11.15
CA ARG A 35 -24.09 -21.31 10.55
C ARG A 35 -22.76 -20.58 10.34
N LYS A 36 -21.83 -20.65 11.30
CA LYS A 36 -20.48 -20.09 11.14
C LYS A 36 -19.67 -20.84 10.08
N GLY A 37 -19.72 -22.17 10.08
CA GLY A 37 -19.06 -23.01 9.07
C GLY A 37 -19.56 -22.75 7.64
N LEU A 38 -20.88 -22.59 7.46
CA LEU A 38 -21.47 -22.26 6.17
C LEU A 38 -21.06 -20.86 5.69
N ILE A 39 -20.96 -19.88 6.60
CA ILE A 39 -20.49 -18.53 6.28
C ILE A 39 -19.02 -18.55 5.86
N PHE A 40 -18.15 -19.27 6.57
CA PHE A 40 -16.74 -19.40 6.17
C PHE A 40 -16.57 -20.13 4.84
N LEU A 41 -17.41 -21.14 4.56
CA LEU A 41 -17.40 -21.85 3.29
C LEU A 41 -17.88 -20.95 2.14
N LEU A 42 -18.94 -20.16 2.34
CA LEU A 42 -19.42 -19.17 1.37
C LEU A 42 -18.40 -18.05 1.12
N ILE A 43 -17.75 -17.54 2.17
CA ILE A 43 -16.67 -16.54 2.03
C ILE A 43 -15.50 -17.15 1.26
N GLY A 44 -15.09 -18.38 1.57
CA GLY A 44 -14.04 -19.09 0.85
C GLY A 44 -14.38 -19.31 -0.63
N LEU A 45 -15.64 -19.61 -0.95
CA LEU A 45 -16.10 -19.83 -2.31
C LEU A 45 -16.18 -18.52 -3.11
N ILE A 46 -16.58 -17.41 -2.47
CA ILE A 46 -16.57 -16.07 -3.09
C ILE A 46 -15.13 -15.60 -3.33
N ILE A 47 -14.22 -15.79 -2.39
CA ILE A 47 -12.81 -15.44 -2.55
C ILE A 47 -12.17 -16.32 -3.63
N GLY A 48 -12.40 -17.63 -3.61
CA GLY A 48 -11.89 -18.56 -4.62
C GLY A 48 -12.42 -18.26 -6.02
N ALA A 49 -13.72 -17.98 -6.16
CA ALA A 49 -14.32 -17.57 -7.42
C ALA A 49 -13.83 -16.20 -7.89
N GLY A 50 -13.57 -15.27 -6.96
CA GLY A 50 -12.98 -13.96 -7.26
C GLY A 50 -11.56 -14.07 -7.79
N ILE A 51 -10.72 -14.89 -7.14
CA ILE A 51 -9.34 -15.17 -7.58
C ILE A 51 -9.35 -15.90 -8.94
N PHE A 52 -10.26 -16.85 -9.13
CA PHE A 52 -10.40 -17.56 -10.40
C PHE A 52 -10.92 -16.66 -11.53
N ALA A 53 -11.88 -15.77 -11.26
CA ALA A 53 -12.39 -14.81 -12.23
C ALA A 53 -11.33 -13.75 -12.60
N LEU A 54 -10.53 -13.28 -11.62
CA LEU A 54 -9.36 -12.45 -11.88
C LEU A 54 -8.35 -13.21 -12.77
N ALA A 55 -7.95 -14.43 -12.39
CA ALA A 55 -7.03 -15.24 -13.18
C ALA A 55 -7.55 -15.55 -14.60
N PHE A 56 -8.88 -15.64 -14.79
CA PHE A 56 -9.50 -15.86 -16.09
C PHE A 56 -9.59 -14.58 -16.93
N MET A 57 -9.86 -13.42 -16.32
CA MET A 57 -9.86 -12.12 -17.01
C MET A 57 -8.45 -11.67 -17.40
N PHE A 58 -7.43 -12.01 -16.59
CA PHE A 58 -6.02 -11.71 -16.86
C PHE A 58 -5.27 -12.89 -17.49
N ARG A 59 -5.97 -13.91 -18.00
CA ARG A 59 -5.35 -15.13 -18.54
C ARG A 59 -4.45 -14.85 -19.74
N ASP A 60 -4.86 -13.94 -20.61
CA ASP A 60 -4.08 -13.58 -21.81
C ASP A 60 -2.87 -12.70 -21.47
N GLU A 61 -2.87 -12.05 -20.30
CA GLU A 61 -1.81 -11.15 -19.81
C GLU A 61 -0.81 -11.88 -18.88
N VAL A 62 -1.25 -12.94 -18.19
CA VAL A 62 -0.45 -13.72 -17.22
C VAL A 62 0.01 -15.08 -17.77
N PHE A 63 -0.72 -15.67 -18.73
CA PHE A 63 -0.41 -17.00 -19.33
C PHE A 63 -0.31 -16.96 -20.86
N GLY A 64 -0.04 -15.80 -21.45
CA GLY A 64 0.47 -15.76 -22.82
C GLY A 64 1.72 -16.62 -22.96
N PRO A 65 2.02 -17.16 -24.16
CA PRO A 65 3.30 -17.85 -24.37
C PRO A 65 4.42 -16.94 -23.87
N ALA A 66 5.42 -17.50 -23.19
CA ALA A 66 6.65 -16.80 -22.87
C ALA A 66 7.34 -16.46 -24.21
N VAL A 67 6.84 -15.42 -24.87
CA VAL A 67 7.52 -14.76 -25.97
C VAL A 67 8.81 -14.27 -25.34
N ASP A 68 9.93 -14.57 -25.99
CA ASP A 68 11.22 -14.04 -25.58
C ASP A 68 11.12 -12.51 -25.66
N ILE A 69 10.85 -11.89 -24.49
CA ILE A 69 10.45 -10.46 -24.41
C ILE A 69 11.58 -9.58 -24.96
N GLU A 70 12.82 -10.05 -24.88
CA GLU A 70 13.99 -9.35 -25.40
C GLU A 70 14.00 -9.28 -26.94
N GLU A 71 13.69 -10.36 -27.66
CA GLU A 71 13.66 -10.34 -29.14
C GLU A 71 12.47 -9.51 -29.66
N GLY A 72 11.30 -9.65 -29.05
CA GLY A 72 10.10 -8.87 -29.41
C GLY A 72 10.27 -7.37 -29.13
N GLN A 73 10.92 -7.01 -28.02
CA GLN A 73 11.24 -5.61 -27.71
C GLN A 73 12.18 -4.99 -28.74
N GLN A 74 13.23 -5.70 -29.17
CA GLN A 74 14.16 -5.13 -30.14
C GLN A 74 13.51 -4.89 -31.51
N GLU A 75 12.62 -5.77 -31.97
CA GLU A 75 11.92 -5.57 -33.24
C GLU A 75 10.97 -4.36 -33.20
N VAL A 76 10.28 -4.14 -32.07
CA VAL A 76 9.36 -3.00 -31.88
C VAL A 76 10.11 -1.69 -31.65
N ILE A 77 11.20 -1.71 -30.87
CA ILE A 77 12.07 -0.55 -30.66
C ILE A 77 12.75 -0.15 -31.97
N ALA A 78 13.13 -1.11 -32.83
CA ALA A 78 13.68 -0.82 -34.15
C ALA A 78 12.66 -0.18 -35.11
N LYS A 79 11.35 -0.38 -34.88
CA LYS A 79 10.27 0.31 -35.60
C LYS A 79 9.92 1.67 -34.99
N THR A 80 10.39 1.94 -33.76
CA THR A 80 10.22 3.24 -33.11
C THR A 80 11.28 4.19 -33.63
N ASP A 81 10.93 5.00 -34.64
CA ASP A 81 11.87 5.93 -35.27
C ASP A 81 12.14 7.21 -34.45
N ASP A 82 11.47 7.42 -33.32
CA ASP A 82 11.69 8.58 -32.45
C ASP A 82 12.93 8.40 -31.52
N PRO A 83 14.05 9.12 -31.76
CA PRO A 83 15.24 9.03 -30.92
C PRO A 83 15.00 9.48 -29.48
N GLN A 84 14.09 10.43 -29.26
CA GLN A 84 13.82 10.98 -27.95
C GLN A 84 13.06 9.99 -27.07
N CYS A 85 12.06 9.31 -27.62
CA CYS A 85 11.39 8.23 -26.90
C CYS A 85 12.35 7.08 -26.56
N ARG A 86 13.23 6.67 -27.50
CA ARG A 86 14.22 5.61 -27.21
C ARG A 86 15.14 5.99 -26.05
N ASP A 87 15.60 7.23 -26.01
CA ASP A 87 16.43 7.72 -24.92
C ASP A 87 15.67 7.78 -23.60
N MET A 88 14.42 8.26 -23.60
CA MET A 88 13.55 8.24 -22.41
C MET A 88 13.38 6.83 -21.85
N ILE A 89 13.12 5.83 -22.70
CA ILE A 89 12.99 4.43 -22.28
C ILE A 89 14.28 3.94 -21.62
N ALA A 90 15.44 4.22 -22.23
CA ALA A 90 16.73 3.86 -21.68
C ALA A 90 16.99 4.54 -20.31
N GLN A 91 16.59 5.80 -20.15
CA GLN A 91 16.70 6.52 -18.88
C GLN A 91 15.78 5.94 -17.80
N VAL A 92 14.55 5.56 -18.13
CA VAL A 92 13.64 4.87 -17.20
C VAL A 92 14.19 3.50 -16.82
N GLN A 93 14.83 2.78 -17.75
CA GLN A 93 15.48 1.51 -17.45
C GLN A 93 16.63 1.68 -16.44
N ASP A 94 17.53 2.66 -16.64
CA ASP A 94 18.59 2.98 -15.66
C ASP A 94 18.00 3.36 -14.29
N LEU A 95 16.91 4.15 -14.27
CA LEU A 95 16.21 4.50 -13.04
C LEU A 95 15.68 3.25 -12.32
N SER A 96 15.07 2.32 -13.06
CA SER A 96 14.54 1.06 -12.52
C SER A 96 15.66 0.18 -11.96
N ASP A 97 16.80 0.06 -12.65
CA ASP A 97 17.96 -0.71 -12.20
C ASP A 97 18.55 -0.14 -10.90
N ARG A 98 18.57 1.19 -10.76
CA ARG A 98 18.98 1.86 -9.52
C ARG A 98 18.01 1.59 -8.39
N TYR A 99 16.70 1.70 -8.65
CA TYR A 99 15.67 1.38 -7.67
C TYR A 99 15.79 -0.08 -7.20
N PHE A 100 15.92 -1.05 -8.10
CA PHE A 100 16.02 -2.48 -7.73
C PHE A 100 17.31 -2.82 -6.96
N LYS A 101 18.39 -2.04 -7.14
CA LYS A 101 19.59 -2.15 -6.28
C LYS A 101 19.37 -1.55 -4.89
N LEU A 102 18.51 -0.54 -4.77
CA LEU A 102 18.17 0.12 -3.51
C LEU A 102 17.10 -0.66 -2.71
N GLU A 103 16.19 -1.34 -3.40
CA GLU A 103 15.03 -2.05 -2.79
C GLU A 103 15.43 -2.98 -1.63
N PRO A 104 16.43 -3.86 -1.73
CA PRO A 104 16.85 -4.70 -0.60
C PRO A 104 17.34 -3.90 0.61
N LYS A 105 17.95 -2.73 0.39
CA LYS A 105 18.35 -1.83 1.48
C LYS A 105 17.13 -1.21 2.14
N ILE A 106 16.15 -0.76 1.36
CA ILE A 106 14.89 -0.23 1.89
C ILE A 106 14.19 -1.30 2.72
N GLU A 107 14.11 -2.53 2.22
CA GLU A 107 13.46 -3.63 2.92
C GLU A 107 14.12 -3.92 4.27
N ASP A 108 15.45 -4.01 4.31
CA ASP A 108 16.21 -4.38 5.52
C ASP A 108 16.40 -3.21 6.51
N LYS A 109 16.66 -1.99 6.01
CA LYS A 109 17.17 -0.89 6.84
C LYS A 109 16.20 0.26 7.10
N LEU A 110 15.15 0.46 6.29
CA LEU A 110 14.27 1.65 6.39
C LEU A 110 13.63 1.81 7.78
N LEU A 111 13.27 0.69 8.42
CA LEU A 111 12.61 0.67 9.73
C LEU A 111 13.54 0.15 10.85
N SER A 112 14.86 0.15 10.62
CA SER A 112 15.84 -0.29 11.60
C SER A 112 16.07 0.76 12.70
N GLU A 113 16.96 0.46 13.66
CA GLU A 113 17.43 1.41 14.68
C GLU A 113 18.67 2.20 14.22
N ASP A 114 19.19 1.92 13.03
CA ASP A 114 20.36 2.59 12.48
C ASP A 114 19.96 3.86 11.72
N ALA A 115 20.03 5.00 12.42
CA ALA A 115 19.71 6.30 11.85
C ALA A 115 20.59 6.67 10.64
N ALA A 116 21.85 6.20 10.58
CA ALA A 116 22.73 6.50 9.46
C ALA A 116 22.30 5.73 8.21
N ALA A 117 21.95 4.44 8.36
CA ALA A 117 21.43 3.64 7.27
C ALA A 117 20.09 4.17 6.74
N ILE A 118 19.20 4.63 7.63
CA ILE A 118 17.94 5.27 7.22
C ILE A 118 18.21 6.56 6.44
N GLN A 119 19.18 7.38 6.87
CA GLN A 119 19.54 8.61 6.17
C GLN A 119 20.15 8.32 4.79
N GLU A 120 20.99 7.29 4.65
CA GLU A 120 21.52 6.85 3.34
C GLU A 120 20.37 6.49 2.39
N ILE A 121 19.37 5.74 2.85
CA ILE A 121 18.19 5.41 2.03
C ILE A 121 17.47 6.68 1.57
N ARG A 122 17.27 7.65 2.46
CA ARG A 122 16.59 8.90 2.12
C ARG A 122 17.36 9.68 1.05
N ASP A 123 18.67 9.74 1.18
CA ASP A 123 19.52 10.43 0.20
C ASP A 123 19.44 9.75 -1.17
N GLU A 124 19.41 8.41 -1.23
CA GLU A 124 19.23 7.67 -2.49
C GLU A 124 17.81 7.83 -3.07
N VAL A 125 16.76 7.78 -2.24
CA VAL A 125 15.38 8.04 -2.69
C VAL A 125 15.26 9.46 -3.26
N ALA A 126 15.86 10.46 -2.62
CA ALA A 126 15.87 11.83 -3.13
C ALA A 126 16.56 11.94 -4.50
N ARG A 127 17.65 11.20 -4.74
CA ARG A 127 18.30 11.13 -6.05
C ARG A 127 17.42 10.44 -7.10
N LEU A 128 16.69 9.38 -6.72
CA LEU A 128 15.73 8.74 -7.62
C LEU A 128 14.59 9.69 -8.00
N GLN A 129 14.06 10.46 -7.05
CA GLN A 129 13.02 11.47 -7.31
C GLN A 129 13.54 12.56 -8.24
N GLN A 130 14.70 13.14 -7.96
CA GLN A 130 15.31 14.13 -8.85
C GLN A 130 15.48 13.57 -10.26
N ARG A 131 15.96 12.32 -10.38
CA ARG A 131 16.15 11.69 -11.69
C ARG A 131 14.83 11.41 -12.39
N LEU A 132 13.78 11.05 -11.66
CA LEU A 132 12.44 10.88 -12.21
C LEU A 132 11.91 12.19 -12.79
N ASP A 133 12.07 13.31 -12.08
CA ASP A 133 11.66 14.65 -12.54
C ASP A 133 12.41 15.06 -13.82
N GLU A 134 13.73 14.82 -13.89
CA GLU A 134 14.54 15.06 -15.08
C GLU A 134 14.04 14.26 -16.29
N ILE A 135 13.66 12.99 -16.05
CA ILE A 135 13.13 12.12 -17.11
C ILE A 135 11.72 12.56 -17.52
N GLU A 136 10.87 12.98 -16.58
CA GLU A 136 9.54 13.52 -16.91
C GLU A 136 9.66 14.76 -17.79
N GLU A 137 10.51 15.71 -17.42
CA GLU A 137 10.76 16.92 -18.21
C GLU A 137 11.27 16.55 -19.61
N PHE A 138 12.28 15.68 -19.69
CA PHE A 138 12.83 15.19 -20.95
C PHE A 138 11.79 14.45 -21.81
N SER A 139 10.89 13.68 -21.18
CA SER A 139 9.83 12.97 -21.89
C SER A 139 8.86 13.93 -22.59
N GLY A 140 8.78 15.17 -22.11
CA GLY A 140 7.88 16.21 -22.60
C GLY A 140 8.15 16.64 -24.05
N GLU A 141 9.26 16.23 -24.65
CA GLU A 141 9.54 16.49 -26.07
C GLU A 141 9.48 15.23 -26.97
N ALA A 142 9.24 14.04 -26.39
CA ALA A 142 9.06 12.80 -27.15
C ALA A 142 7.78 12.79 -28.01
N ASN A 143 7.87 12.36 -29.27
CA ASN A 143 6.71 12.22 -30.15
C ASN A 143 5.95 10.94 -29.83
N LEU A 144 4.73 11.12 -29.28
CA LEU A 144 3.86 10.02 -28.92
C LEU A 144 2.76 9.86 -29.96
N ARG A 145 2.42 8.62 -30.26
CA ARG A 145 1.41 8.25 -31.25
C ARG A 145 -0.01 8.66 -30.84
N PHE A 146 -0.29 8.69 -29.53
CA PHE A 146 -1.62 9.00 -29.00
C PHE A 146 -1.57 10.01 -27.84
N ASP A 147 -2.57 10.89 -27.77
CA ASP A 147 -2.76 11.79 -26.61
C ASP A 147 -2.93 11.02 -25.29
N GLU A 148 -3.61 9.86 -25.36
CA GLU A 148 -3.79 8.98 -24.22
C GLU A 148 -2.45 8.43 -23.71
N SER A 149 -1.51 8.12 -24.62
CA SER A 149 -0.16 7.70 -24.25
C SER A 149 0.56 8.78 -23.43
N ARG A 150 0.38 10.06 -23.76
CA ARG A 150 0.93 11.17 -22.97
C ARG A 150 0.32 11.22 -21.57
N ALA A 151 -0.99 11.05 -21.47
CA ALA A 151 -1.69 11.05 -20.17
C ALA A 151 -1.26 9.87 -19.29
N GLN A 152 -1.18 8.67 -19.86
CA GLN A 152 -0.74 7.45 -19.18
C GLN A 152 0.72 7.56 -18.70
N LEU A 153 1.60 8.10 -19.54
CA LEU A 153 3.00 8.34 -19.16
C LEU A 153 3.10 9.33 -18.00
N LYS A 154 2.33 10.42 -18.03
CA LYS A 154 2.27 11.36 -16.91
C LYS A 154 1.74 10.70 -15.63
N GLU A 155 0.67 9.92 -15.73
CA GLU A 155 0.11 9.20 -14.59
C GLU A 155 1.14 8.22 -13.99
N TRP A 156 1.96 7.59 -14.83
CA TRP A 156 3.05 6.74 -14.37
C TRP A 156 4.11 7.53 -13.59
N PHE A 157 4.57 8.69 -14.08
CA PHE A 157 5.51 9.56 -13.35
C PHE A 157 4.93 9.98 -11.98
N ASP A 158 3.71 10.53 -11.98
CA ASP A 158 3.00 10.95 -10.76
C ASP A 158 2.87 9.80 -9.75
N TYR A 159 2.63 8.58 -10.24
CA TYR A 159 2.49 7.39 -9.39
C TYR A 159 3.82 6.97 -8.76
N VAL A 160 4.90 6.90 -9.54
CA VAL A 160 6.22 6.53 -9.01
C VAL A 160 6.72 7.58 -8.02
N GLU A 161 6.53 8.87 -8.31
CA GLU A 161 6.90 9.98 -7.41
C GLU A 161 6.17 9.87 -6.07
N LEU A 162 4.85 9.59 -6.11
CA LEU A 162 4.02 9.42 -4.92
C LEU A 162 4.52 8.29 -4.03
N GLU A 163 4.84 7.14 -4.61
CA GLU A 163 5.30 5.96 -3.86
C GLU A 163 6.72 6.15 -3.30
N LEU A 164 7.64 6.79 -4.05
CA LEU A 164 8.95 7.20 -3.52
C LEU A 164 8.80 8.18 -2.34
N SER A 165 7.88 9.14 -2.46
CA SER A 165 7.54 10.08 -1.38
C SER A 165 6.99 9.39 -0.14
N PHE A 166 6.26 8.28 -0.31
CA PHE A 166 5.82 7.46 0.82
C PHE A 166 6.99 6.78 1.54
N ILE A 167 8.02 6.33 0.81
CA ILE A 167 9.22 5.75 1.40
C ILE A 167 9.99 6.81 2.20
N ASP A 168 10.25 8.00 1.65
CA ASP A 168 10.92 9.09 2.39
C ASP A 168 10.12 9.50 3.64
N ARG A 169 8.78 9.56 3.54
CA ARG A 169 7.95 9.85 4.73
C ARG A 169 8.10 8.78 5.82
N LEU A 170 8.11 7.50 5.47
CA LEU A 170 8.32 6.43 6.44
C LEU A 170 9.71 6.52 7.09
N ALA A 171 10.74 6.86 6.31
CA ALA A 171 12.08 7.08 6.82
C ALA A 171 12.12 8.23 7.84
N ARG A 172 11.46 9.36 7.53
CA ARG A 172 11.34 10.51 8.46
C ARG A 172 10.59 10.14 9.73
N GLU A 173 9.49 9.42 9.62
CA GLU A 173 8.73 8.92 10.77
C GLU A 173 9.62 8.04 11.68
N GLN A 174 10.45 7.18 11.08
CA GLN A 174 11.36 6.32 11.84
C GLN A 174 12.50 7.10 12.49
N LEU A 175 13.13 8.04 11.78
CA LEU A 175 14.18 8.89 12.34
C LEU A 175 13.67 9.71 13.54
N ALA A 176 12.47 10.29 13.44
CA ALA A 176 11.85 11.03 14.53
C ALA A 176 11.65 10.15 15.78
N LYS A 177 11.20 8.90 15.61
CA LYS A 177 11.06 7.96 16.73
C LYS A 177 12.40 7.64 17.40
N LEU A 178 13.46 7.48 16.62
CA LEU A 178 14.79 7.20 17.16
C LEU A 178 15.36 8.42 17.91
N GLU A 179 15.04 9.63 17.45
CA GLU A 179 15.39 10.87 18.15
C GLU A 179 14.63 11.00 19.48
N ASP A 180 13.31 10.79 19.45
CA ASP A 180 12.47 10.81 20.66
C ASP A 180 12.95 9.78 21.69
N ALA A 181 13.26 8.55 21.26
CA ALA A 181 13.78 7.51 22.15
C ALA A 181 15.12 7.92 22.80
N LYS A 182 16.02 8.54 22.04
CA LYS A 182 17.29 9.06 22.58
C LYS A 182 17.09 10.17 23.60
N LEU A 183 16.10 11.04 23.39
CA LEU A 183 15.77 12.13 24.32
C LEU A 183 15.19 11.57 25.63
N GLU A 184 14.31 10.58 25.57
CA GLU A 184 13.76 9.92 26.76
C GLU A 184 14.86 9.16 27.54
N ASP A 185 15.75 8.44 26.85
CA ASP A 185 16.89 7.78 27.48
C ASP A 185 17.85 8.78 28.14
N ALA A 186 18.01 9.98 27.58
CA ALA A 186 18.83 11.04 28.18
C ALA A 186 18.20 11.59 29.47
N LYS A 187 16.88 11.85 29.47
CA LYS A 187 16.14 12.31 30.65
C LYS A 187 16.21 11.31 31.81
N LEU A 188 16.04 10.02 31.52
CA LEU A 188 16.13 8.95 32.53
C LEU A 188 17.53 8.84 33.14
N LYS A 189 18.58 9.20 32.39
CA LYS A 189 19.96 9.23 32.91
C LYS A 189 20.23 10.45 33.78
N GLU A 190 19.65 11.61 33.46
CA GLU A 190 19.75 12.82 34.30
C GLU A 190 18.98 12.69 35.62
N GLU A 191 17.85 11.98 35.64
CA GLU A 191 17.06 11.73 36.87
C GLU A 191 17.62 10.58 37.73
N GLY A 192 18.50 9.75 37.19
CA GLY A 192 19.12 8.60 37.87
C GLY A 192 20.45 8.88 38.58
N GLU A 193 21.02 10.08 38.41
CA GLU A 193 22.24 10.50 39.12
C GLU A 193 21.83 11.11 40.48
N PRO A 194 22.22 10.53 41.63
CA PRO A 194 21.80 11.06 42.93
C PRO A 194 22.36 12.46 43.11
N ALA A 195 21.47 13.44 43.00
CA ALA A 195 21.70 14.79 43.46
C ALA A 195 22.20 14.70 44.91
N LYS A 196 23.41 15.22 45.16
CA LYS A 196 23.81 15.57 46.51
C LYS A 196 22.78 16.57 47.02
N GLU A 197 22.02 16.14 48.03
CA GLU A 197 21.10 16.98 48.79
C GLU A 197 21.85 18.21 49.29
N ASP A 198 21.45 19.39 48.80
CA ASP A 198 21.38 20.58 49.64
C ASP A 198 19.98 21.15 49.43
N GLY A 199 19.14 20.91 50.44
CA GLY A 199 17.73 21.23 50.40
C GLY A 199 17.44 22.72 50.46
N THR A 200 16.26 23.10 49.95
CA THR A 200 15.32 24.02 50.60
C THR A 200 13.97 23.87 49.88
N ALA A 201 12.92 23.59 50.66
CA ALA A 201 11.54 23.52 50.23
C ALA A 201 10.86 24.90 50.34
N ASP A 202 9.92 25.24 49.43
CA ASP A 202 8.57 25.69 49.81
C ASP A 202 7.60 25.89 48.61
N LYS A 203 6.49 25.13 48.67
CA LYS A 203 5.04 25.41 48.45
C LYS A 203 4.45 26.14 47.22
N ALA A 204 3.61 25.36 46.52
CA ALA A 204 2.13 25.44 46.32
C ALA A 204 1.44 26.59 45.55
N GLY A 205 0.54 26.22 44.63
CA GLY A 205 -0.48 27.11 44.03
C GLY A 205 -1.37 26.45 42.96
N GLU A 206 -2.68 26.42 43.21
CA GLU A 206 -3.81 25.68 42.60
C GLU A 206 -4.41 26.25 41.29
N GLU A 207 -5.14 25.38 40.57
CA GLU A 207 -6.12 25.48 39.45
C GLU A 207 -6.60 26.83 38.86
N ALA A 208 -6.87 26.86 37.54
CA ALA A 208 -8.24 26.89 36.99
C ALA A 208 -8.33 27.02 35.44
N ASP A 209 -9.36 26.32 34.96
CA ASP A 209 -9.93 26.13 33.62
C ASP A 209 -10.40 27.40 32.87
N LYS A 210 -10.43 27.35 31.52
CA LYS A 210 -11.48 27.96 30.66
C LYS A 210 -11.28 27.72 29.15
N LYS A 211 -12.25 27.02 28.57
CA LYS A 211 -12.59 26.96 27.13
C LYS A 211 -13.51 28.13 26.74
N PRO A 212 -13.58 28.51 25.45
CA PRO A 212 -14.90 28.77 24.87
C PRO A 212 -15.12 28.19 23.47
N GLU A 213 -16.41 28.09 23.16
CA GLU A 213 -17.08 27.44 22.03
C GLU A 213 -17.03 28.24 20.71
N GLY A 214 -17.35 27.53 19.61
CA GLY A 214 -18.20 28.08 18.54
C GLY A 214 -17.60 28.07 17.13
N ILE A 215 -18.20 27.28 16.22
CA ILE A 215 -19.00 27.78 15.07
C ILE A 215 -19.48 26.58 14.23
N VAL A 216 -20.80 26.59 13.99
CA VAL A 216 -21.57 25.69 13.12
C VAL A 216 -21.54 26.23 11.69
N VAL A 217 -21.24 25.40 10.70
CA VAL A 217 -21.62 25.66 9.29
C VAL A 217 -22.11 24.36 8.65
N GLU A 218 -23.40 24.36 8.27
CA GLU A 218 -24.01 23.40 7.35
C GLU A 218 -23.44 23.54 5.93
N LYS A 219 -23.26 22.42 5.23
CA LYS A 219 -23.77 22.24 3.86
C LYS A 219 -23.64 20.78 3.42
N GLY A 220 -24.80 20.15 3.25
CA GLY A 220 -24.96 18.83 2.66
C GLY A 220 -24.47 18.81 1.21
N GLU A 221 -24.15 17.60 0.72
CA GLU A 221 -23.59 17.22 -0.59
C GLU A 221 -22.07 16.99 -0.66
N ALA A 222 -21.28 17.46 0.31
CA ALA A 222 -19.86 17.08 0.46
C ALA A 222 -19.66 15.71 1.16
N THR A 223 -20.70 15.19 1.82
CA THR A 223 -20.62 14.04 2.74
C THR A 223 -20.30 12.72 2.07
N LYS A 224 -20.79 12.45 0.83
CA LYS A 224 -20.49 11.17 0.16
C LYS A 224 -19.05 11.03 -0.34
N LYS A 225 -18.41 12.13 -0.75
CA LYS A 225 -17.00 12.14 -1.15
C LYS A 225 -16.08 12.17 0.08
N LYS A 226 -16.53 12.83 1.15
CA LYS A 226 -15.84 12.90 2.45
C LYS A 226 -15.89 11.58 3.21
N GLU A 227 -16.99 10.84 3.22
CA GLU A 227 -17.07 9.49 3.84
C GLU A 227 -16.20 8.46 3.12
N LYS A 228 -16.09 8.51 1.79
CA LYS A 228 -15.19 7.62 1.04
C LYS A 228 -13.72 7.98 1.29
N ALA A 229 -13.41 9.27 1.45
CA ALA A 229 -12.08 9.75 1.82
C ALA A 229 -11.74 9.50 3.30
N GLU A 230 -12.71 9.57 4.21
CA GLU A 230 -12.56 9.28 5.64
C GLU A 230 -12.46 7.78 5.90
N ALA A 231 -13.25 6.94 5.22
CA ALA A 231 -13.09 5.48 5.28
C ALA A 231 -11.77 5.01 4.65
N ALA A 232 -11.27 5.70 3.62
CA ALA A 232 -9.94 5.46 3.06
C ALA A 232 -8.82 5.95 4.01
N LYS A 233 -9.01 7.08 4.71
CA LYS A 233 -8.10 7.56 5.76
C LYS A 233 -8.10 6.66 6.99
N GLU A 234 -9.25 6.14 7.39
CA GLU A 234 -9.42 5.23 8.55
C GLU A 234 -8.84 3.84 8.26
N LYS A 235 -8.96 3.34 7.02
CA LYS A 235 -8.23 2.12 6.58
C LYS A 235 -6.73 2.36 6.39
N LYS A 236 -6.28 3.52 5.91
CA LYS A 236 -4.84 3.87 5.83
C LYS A 236 -4.21 4.07 7.23
N SER A 237 -4.99 4.50 8.22
CA SER A 237 -4.57 4.68 9.61
C SER A 237 -4.29 3.35 10.35
N LYS A 238 -4.88 2.23 9.89
CA LYS A 238 -4.71 0.91 10.54
C LYS A 238 -3.50 0.09 10.06
N LYS A 239 -2.83 0.49 8.97
CA LYS A 239 -1.67 -0.25 8.45
C LYS A 239 -0.43 0.02 9.28
N THR A 240 0.28 -1.04 9.65
CA THR A 240 1.58 -0.94 10.32
C THR A 240 2.62 -0.27 9.41
N PRO A 241 3.71 0.32 9.97
CA PRO A 241 4.81 0.83 9.15
C PRO A 241 5.36 -0.20 8.16
N GLU A 242 5.45 -1.46 8.57
CA GLU A 242 5.94 -2.56 7.71
C GLU A 242 4.99 -2.82 6.53
N GLU A 243 3.67 -2.91 6.76
CA GLU A 243 2.69 -3.07 5.68
C GLU A 243 2.65 -1.86 4.73
N ARG A 244 2.91 -0.64 5.26
CA ARG A 244 3.04 0.56 4.43
C ARG A 244 4.30 0.50 3.56
N LYS A 245 5.44 0.08 4.13
CA LYS A 245 6.70 -0.13 3.40
C LYS A 245 6.51 -1.14 2.27
N GLN A 246 6.03 -2.34 2.60
CA GLN A 246 5.84 -3.41 1.64
C GLN A 246 4.83 -3.04 0.54
N GLY A 247 3.77 -2.31 0.90
CA GLY A 247 2.83 -1.77 -0.08
C GLY A 247 3.47 -0.84 -1.09
N ALA A 248 4.36 0.06 -0.65
CA ALA A 248 5.08 0.98 -1.54
C ALA A 248 6.10 0.26 -2.42
N LEU A 249 6.84 -0.72 -1.88
CA LEU A 249 7.82 -1.50 -2.66
C LEU A 249 7.16 -2.27 -3.81
N VAL A 250 6.06 -2.97 -3.51
CA VAL A 250 5.29 -3.70 -4.53
C VAL A 250 4.69 -2.74 -5.56
N ALA A 251 4.19 -1.58 -5.13
CA ALA A 251 3.63 -0.57 -6.02
C ALA A 251 4.66 -0.03 -7.02
N ILE A 252 5.87 0.32 -6.57
CA ILE A 252 6.94 0.81 -7.45
C ILE A 252 7.42 -0.29 -8.39
N HIS A 253 7.58 -1.51 -7.88
CA HIS A 253 7.96 -2.67 -8.70
C HIS A 253 6.95 -2.88 -9.84
N ASP A 254 5.66 -2.93 -9.52
CA ASP A 254 4.58 -3.07 -10.49
C ASP A 254 4.54 -1.92 -11.50
N ALA A 255 4.79 -0.68 -11.06
CA ALA A 255 4.88 0.48 -11.94
C ALA A 255 5.99 0.33 -13.00
N PHE A 256 7.20 -0.09 -12.60
CA PHE A 256 8.30 -0.32 -13.55
C PHE A 256 8.00 -1.48 -14.50
N GLN A 257 7.38 -2.56 -14.01
CA GLN A 257 6.98 -3.68 -14.87
C GLN A 257 5.92 -3.26 -15.90
N LYS A 258 4.91 -2.49 -15.48
CA LYS A 258 3.89 -1.94 -16.39
C LYS A 258 4.49 -1.03 -17.45
N PHE A 259 5.42 -0.15 -17.08
CA PHE A 259 6.14 0.68 -18.05
C PHE A 259 6.88 -0.17 -19.09
N ARG A 260 7.54 -1.25 -18.66
CA ARG A 260 8.24 -2.16 -19.56
C ARG A 260 7.29 -2.87 -20.53
N VAL A 261 6.15 -3.35 -20.02
CA VAL A 261 5.11 -4.00 -20.84
C VAL A 261 4.50 -3.02 -21.84
N TRP A 262 4.23 -1.79 -21.40
CA TRP A 262 3.70 -0.71 -22.24
C TRP A 262 4.59 -0.45 -23.46
N HIS A 263 5.92 -0.47 -23.28
CA HIS A 263 6.90 -0.30 -24.36
C HIS A 263 7.33 -1.60 -25.08
N SER A 264 6.90 -2.78 -24.62
CA SER A 264 7.14 -4.04 -25.35
C SER A 264 5.98 -4.46 -26.25
N SER A 265 4.82 -3.81 -26.11
CA SER A 265 3.63 -4.16 -26.89
C SER A 265 3.80 -3.79 -28.37
N SER A 266 3.13 -4.52 -29.27
CA SER A 266 3.19 -4.30 -30.73
C SER A 266 2.64 -2.94 -31.17
N LEU A 267 1.95 -2.22 -30.29
CA LEU A 267 1.45 -0.86 -30.47
C LEU A 267 2.30 0.09 -29.62
N HIS A 268 3.56 0.24 -30.00
CA HIS A 268 4.47 1.12 -29.28
C HIS A 268 3.93 2.56 -29.27
N PRO A 269 3.90 3.23 -28.11
CA PRO A 269 3.30 4.57 -27.99
C PRO A 269 4.14 5.66 -28.64
N CYS A 270 5.32 5.35 -29.19
CA CYS A 270 6.23 6.32 -29.77
C CYS A 270 6.45 6.10 -31.26
N GLY A 271 6.69 7.20 -31.98
CA GLY A 271 6.91 7.21 -33.42
C GLY A 271 5.80 7.92 -34.18
N GLU A 272 5.92 7.93 -35.51
CA GLU A 272 4.88 8.47 -36.39
C GLU A 272 3.59 7.67 -36.23
N ALA A 273 2.46 8.39 -36.21
CA ALA A 273 1.16 7.76 -36.19
C ALA A 273 0.81 7.20 -37.57
N ASP A 274 0.02 6.13 -37.61
CA ASP A 274 -0.38 5.52 -38.89
C ASP A 274 -1.31 6.47 -39.66
N GLU A 275 -1.48 6.23 -40.97
CA GLU A 275 -2.35 7.04 -41.82
C GLU A 275 -3.78 7.14 -41.24
N GLY A 276 -4.21 8.37 -40.93
CA GLY A 276 -5.53 8.65 -40.34
C GLY A 276 -5.54 8.84 -38.82
N GLU A 277 -4.40 8.67 -38.14
CA GLU A 277 -4.24 8.95 -36.71
C GLU A 277 -3.73 10.37 -36.46
N THR A 278 -4.06 10.94 -35.30
CA THR A 278 -3.54 12.25 -34.87
C THR A 278 -2.45 12.01 -33.82
N PRO A 279 -1.15 12.16 -34.18
CA PRO A 279 -0.07 12.01 -33.22
C PRO A 279 -0.12 13.13 -32.19
N TRP A 280 0.32 12.81 -30.97
CA TRP A 280 0.70 13.83 -30.01
C TRP A 280 2.04 14.44 -30.43
N ARG A 281 2.11 15.77 -30.44
CA ARG A 281 3.35 16.53 -30.68
C ARG A 281 3.61 17.52 -29.54
N PRO A 282 4.89 17.81 -29.21
CA PRO A 282 5.22 18.83 -28.25
C PRO A 282 4.62 20.18 -28.65
N LYS A 283 4.07 20.94 -27.68
CA LYS A 283 3.43 22.24 -27.95
C LYS A 283 4.37 23.29 -28.57
N ASN A 284 5.68 23.04 -28.52
CA ASN A 284 6.72 23.93 -29.03
C ASN A 284 6.99 23.69 -30.53
N GLU A 285 6.49 22.58 -31.12
CA GLU A 285 6.42 22.40 -32.56
C GLU A 285 5.21 23.16 -33.13
N THR A 286 5.18 24.48 -32.99
CA THR A 286 4.34 25.29 -33.87
C THR A 286 4.92 25.26 -35.28
N ARG A 287 4.47 24.27 -36.06
CA ARG A 287 4.01 24.44 -37.45
C ARG A 287 5.00 25.15 -38.40
N ASP A 288 6.23 24.66 -38.50
CA ASP A 288 7.17 25.02 -39.57
C ASP A 288 7.46 23.82 -40.48
N SER A 289 6.41 23.21 -41.03
CA SER A 289 6.48 22.34 -42.22
C SER A 289 5.09 22.23 -42.81
N GLN A 290 5.04 22.47 -44.12
CA GLN A 290 3.86 22.56 -44.99
C GLN A 290 3.06 21.28 -45.08
#